data_AF-A0A7C3JN66-F1
#
_entry.id   AF-A0A7C3JN66-F1
#
_cell.length_a   1.000
_cell.length_b   1.000
_cell.length_c   1.000
_cell.angle_alpha   90.00
_cell.angle_beta   90.00
_cell.angle_gamma   90.00
#
_symmetry.space_group_name_H-M   'P 1'
#
loop_
_entity.id
_entity.type
_entity.pdbx_description
1 polymer ?
#
loop_
_entity_poly.entity_id
_entity_poly.type
_entity_poly.pdbx_seq_one_letter_code
_entity_poly.pdbx_strand_id
1 'polypeptide(L)' 'MAAHAEPPRKATPLQVAKAVAFAFIGIRKRAAHEEDAAAITPLQVVVAGVLAAVLFVLVLVMIVRLVAG' A
#
# COMPACT_ATOMS: atom_id res chain seq x y z
N MET A 1 -30.63 9.09 3.71
CA MET A 1 -29.88 9.93 4.67
C MET A 1 -28.41 9.86 4.24
N ALA A 2 -28.06 10.56 3.16
CA ALA A 2 -27.59 11.95 3.14
C ALA A 2 -26.19 12.09 3.78
N ALA A 3 -25.20 12.04 2.88
CA ALA A 3 -23.89 12.70 2.85
C ALA A 3 -23.16 13.04 4.17
N HIS A 4 -21.92 12.53 4.28
CA HIS A 4 -20.79 13.33 4.74
C HIS A 4 -19.53 12.94 3.94
N ALA A 5 -19.37 13.52 2.76
CA ALA A 5 -18.06 13.65 2.15
C ALA A 5 -17.48 14.97 2.68
N GLU A 6 -16.72 14.90 3.77
CA GLU A 6 -15.95 16.04 4.27
C GLU A 6 -14.95 16.51 3.19
N PRO A 7 -14.69 17.83 3.09
CA PRO A 7 -13.75 18.37 2.12
C PRO A 7 -12.39 17.70 2.31
N PRO A 8 -11.62 17.43 1.23
CA PRO A 8 -10.38 16.66 1.29
C PRO A 8 -9.38 17.39 2.19
N ARG A 9 -9.33 16.97 3.46
CA ARG A 9 -8.45 17.56 4.45
C ARG A 9 -7.06 17.06 4.13
N LYS A 10 -6.12 17.99 3.91
CA LYS A 10 -4.73 17.66 3.56
C LYS A 10 -4.20 16.67 4.61
N ALA A 11 -3.80 15.48 4.16
CA ALA A 11 -3.24 14.47 5.02
C ALA A 11 -2.05 15.08 5.76
N THR A 12 -2.07 15.00 7.08
CA THR A 12 -0.97 15.57 7.86
C THR A 12 0.31 14.78 7.57
N PRO A 13 1.49 15.41 7.69
CA PRO A 13 2.76 14.72 7.47
C PRO A 13 2.89 13.43 8.30
N LEU A 14 2.33 13.41 9.51
CA LEU A 14 2.25 12.22 10.36
C LEU A 14 1.39 11.10 9.74
N GLN A 15 0.30 11.46 9.07
CA GLN A 15 -0.62 10.51 8.43
C GLN A 15 0.00 9.91 7.18
N VAL A 16 0.74 10.73 6.41
CA VAL A 16 1.54 10.27 5.27
C VAL A 16 2.69 9.36 5.75
N ALA A 17 3.42 9.75 6.80
CA ALA A 17 4.46 8.92 7.39
C ALA A 17 3.92 7.58 7.92
N LYS A 18 2.73 7.59 8.55
CA LYS A 18 2.05 6.37 9.01
C LYS A 18 1.58 5.48 7.85
N ALA A 19 1.07 6.08 6.78
CA ALA A 19 0.67 5.36 5.57
C ALA A 19 1.87 4.70 4.87
N VAL A 20 2.99 5.43 4.75
CA VAL A 20 4.25 4.90 4.22
C VAL A 20 4.80 3.79 5.13
N ALA A 21 4.79 3.99 6.44
CA ALA A 21 5.19 2.96 7.40
C ALA A 21 4.36 1.68 7.26
N PHE A 22 3.05 1.78 7.03
CA PHE A 22 2.18 0.63 6.76
C PHE A 22 2.43 -0.04 5.41
N ALA A 23 2.79 0.72 4.38
CA ALA A 23 3.19 0.19 3.08
C ALA A 23 4.51 -0.61 3.16
N PHE A 24 5.46 -0.17 4.01
CA PHE A 24 6.70 -0.90 4.29
C PHE A 24 6.51 -2.12 5.21
N ILE A 25 5.64 -2.02 6.23
CA ILE A 25 5.32 -3.15 7.12
C ILE A 25 4.59 -4.25 6.34
N GLY A 26 3.91 -3.89 5.24
CA GLY A 26 3.24 -4.81 4.35
C GLY A 26 2.24 -5.65 5.13
N ILE A 27 1.29 -5.00 5.84
CA ILE A 27 0.31 -5.64 6.73
C ILE A 27 -0.18 -6.91 6.06
N ARG A 28 0.40 -7.99 6.54
CA ARG A 28 0.34 -9.30 5.95
C ARG A 28 -1.12 -9.70 5.96
N LYS A 29 -1.72 -9.83 4.77
CA LYS A 29 -2.96 -10.59 4.60
C LYS A 29 -2.62 -12.06 4.88
N ARG A 30 -2.39 -12.40 6.15
CA ARG A 30 -2.15 -13.76 6.67
C ARG A 30 -3.46 -14.41 7.10
N ALA A 31 -4.57 -13.99 6.48
CA ALA A 31 -5.93 -14.42 6.77
C ALA A 31 -6.63 -14.89 5.49
N ALA A 32 -5.92 -15.65 4.66
CA ALA A 32 -6.52 -16.61 3.74
C ALA A 32 -5.99 -17.97 4.21
N HIS A 33 -6.58 -18.48 5.28
CA HIS A 33 -7.53 -19.60 5.21
C HIS A 33 -6.78 -20.83 4.65
N GLU A 34 -6.57 -21.83 5.50
CA GLU A 34 -5.66 -22.96 5.26
C GLU A 34 -5.98 -23.81 4.01
N GLU A 35 -7.07 -23.51 3.30
CA GLU A 35 -7.40 -24.07 1.98
C GLU A 35 -6.76 -23.32 0.79
N ASP A 36 -6.58 -21.99 0.86
CA ASP A 36 -6.00 -21.19 -0.24
C ASP A 36 -4.46 -21.28 -0.30
N ALA A 37 -3.83 -21.61 0.83
CA ALA A 37 -2.38 -21.78 0.91
C ALA A 37 -1.87 -22.97 0.07
N ALA A 38 -2.73 -23.94 -0.25
CA ALA A 38 -2.40 -25.06 -1.13
C ALA A 38 -2.50 -24.71 -2.62
N ALA A 39 -3.28 -23.69 -2.99
CA ALA A 39 -3.54 -23.31 -4.39
C ALA A 39 -2.68 -22.12 -4.87
N ILE A 40 -2.16 -21.28 -3.96
CA ILE A 40 -1.30 -20.16 -4.33
C ILE A 40 0.09 -20.67 -4.71
N THR A 41 0.39 -20.68 -6.00
CA THR A 41 1.71 -21.06 -6.50
C THR A 41 2.79 -20.04 -6.07
N PRO A 42 4.02 -20.49 -5.75
CA PRO A 42 5.13 -19.60 -5.41
C PRO A 42 5.37 -18.48 -6.45
N LEU A 43 5.10 -18.77 -7.71
CA LEU A 43 5.20 -17.80 -8.81
C LEU A 43 4.26 -16.61 -8.62
N GLN A 44 3.01 -16.84 -8.20
CA GLN A 44 2.03 -15.77 -7.98
C GLN A 44 2.46 -14.85 -6.83
N VAL A 45 3.08 -15.40 -5.79
CA VAL A 45 3.63 -14.62 -4.67
C VAL A 45 4.79 -13.73 -5.13
N VAL A 46 5.70 -14.28 -5.94
CA VAL A 46 6.83 -13.53 -6.50
C VAL A 46 6.34 -12.39 -7.40
N VAL A 47 5.40 -12.67 -8.31
CA VAL A 47 4.83 -11.65 -9.20
C VAL A 47 4.11 -10.55 -8.40
N ALA A 48 3.28 -10.92 -7.42
CA ALA A 48 2.62 -9.95 -6.55
C ALA A 48 3.61 -9.11 -5.74
N GLY A 49 4.67 -9.72 -5.22
CA GLY A 49 5.73 -9.03 -4.49
C GLY A 49 6.52 -8.04 -5.36
N VAL A 50 6.87 -8.43 -6.58
CA VAL A 50 7.57 -7.56 -7.53
C VAL A 50 6.69 -6.38 -7.95
N LEU A 51 5.42 -6.63 -8.27
CA LEU A 51 4.48 -5.57 -8.62
C LEU A 51 4.29 -4.58 -7.47
N ALA A 52 4.18 -5.07 -6.24
CA ALA A 52 4.09 -4.22 -5.06
C ALA A 52 5.37 -3.39 -4.84
N ALA A 53 6.55 -3.97 -5.02
CA ALA A 53 7.82 -3.28 -4.89
C ALA A 53 7.99 -2.16 -5.94
N VAL A 54 7.64 -2.44 -7.19
CA VAL A 54 7.66 -1.43 -8.27
C VAL A 54 6.71 -0.29 -7.94
N LEU A 55 5.47 -0.61 -7.56
CA LEU A 55 4.48 0.40 -7.20
C LEU A 55 4.95 1.26 -6.01
N PHE A 56 5.58 0.63 -5.03
CA PHE A 56 6.11 1.30 -3.86
C PHE A 56 7.20 2.32 -4.20
N VAL A 57 8.17 1.93 -5.04
CA VAL A 57 9.25 2.83 -5.50
C VAL A 57 8.68 4.00 -6.31
N LEU A 58 7.71 3.74 -7.18
CA LEU A 58 7.05 4.79 -7.96
C LEU A 58 6.37 5.83 -7.06
N VAL A 59 5.68 5.40 -6.02
CA VAL A 59 5.06 6.29 -5.03
C VAL A 59 6.10 7.15 -4.32
N LEU A 60 7.23 6.57 -3.89
CA LEU A 60 8.31 7.33 -3.27
C LEU A 60 8.89 8.40 -4.20
N VAL A 61 9.21 8.02 -5.44
CA VAL A 61 9.75 8.95 -6.44
C VAL A 61 8.76 10.08 -6.73
N MET A 62 7.47 9.76 -6.81
CA MET A 62 6.42 10.77 -7.00
C MET A 62 6.37 11.76 -5.84
N ILE A 63 6.41 11.29 -4.59
CA ILE A 63 6.44 12.16 -3.41
C ILE A 63 7.68 13.05 -3.41
N VAL A 64 8.86 12.50 -3.71
CA VAL A 64 10.11 13.27 -3.79
C VAL A 64 9.98 14.38 -4.82
N ARG A 65 9.45 14.07 -6.02
CA ARG A 65 9.25 15.08 -7.06
C ARG A 65 8.25 16.17 -6.68
N LEU A 66 7.21 15.83 -5.91
CA LEU A 66 6.20 16.80 -5.44
C LEU A 66 6.71 17.71 -4.33
N VAL A 67 7.76 17.32 -3.61
CA VAL A 67 8.35 18.11 -2.50
C VAL A 67 9.60 18.86 -2.95
N ALA A 68 10.40 18.28 -3.84
CA ALA A 68 11.64 18.87 -4.33
C ALA A 68 11.46 19.72 -5.60
N GLY A 69 10.30 19.64 -6.25
CA GLY A 69 9.86 20.56 -7.30
C GLY A 69 8.91 21.60 -6.74
#